data_AF-A0A954SUZ3-F1
#
_entry.id   AF-A0A954SUZ3-F1
#
_cell.length_a   1.000
_cell.length_b   1.000
_cell.length_c   1.000
_cell.angle_alpha   90.00
_cell.angle_beta   90.00
_cell.angle_gamma   90.00
#
_symmetry.space_group_name_H-M   'P 1'
#
loop_
_entity.id
_entity.type
_entity.pdbx_description
1 polymer ?
#
loop_
_entity_poly.entity_id
_entity_poly.type
_entity_poly.pdbx_seq_one_letter_code
_entity_poly.pdbx_strand_id
1 'polypeptide(L)'
;MSCSQVLEFLLDYLESRLPTAQREVLEQHLKDCPDCREYLASYRRTIELGKTSLPASPSIEELRTIPEDLIRAILDARRNLD
;
A
#
# COMPACT_ATOMS: atom_id res chain seq x y z
N MET A 1 4.47 -17.09 -5.91
CA MET A 1 4.19 -15.68 -5.57
C MET A 1 5.43 -15.06 -5.00
N SER A 2 5.79 -13.86 -5.43
CA SER A 2 6.82 -13.05 -4.76
C SER A 2 6.26 -12.39 -3.50
N CYS A 3 7.14 -11.84 -2.66
CA CYS A 3 6.73 -11.03 -1.52
C CYS A 3 5.86 -9.83 -1.96
N SER A 4 6.21 -9.16 -3.05
CA SER A 4 5.44 -8.03 -3.60
C SER A 4 4.02 -8.44 -4.01
N GLN A 5 3.86 -9.58 -4.69
CA GLN A 5 2.55 -10.07 -5.11
C GLN A 5 1.64 -10.39 -3.92
N VAL A 6 2.19 -10.88 -2.81
CA VAL A 6 1.40 -11.15 -1.59
C VAL A 6 0.96 -9.84 -0.94
N LEU A 7 1.86 -8.85 -0.84
CA LEU A 7 1.54 -7.56 -0.23
C LEU A 7 0.49 -6.79 -1.04
N GLU A 8 0.58 -6.83 -2.37
CA GLU A 8 -0.40 -6.24 -3.27
C GLU A 8 -1.77 -6.91 -3.11
N PHE A 9 -1.81 -8.24 -3.08
CA PHE A 9 -3.04 -9.00 -2.84
C PHE A 9 -3.71 -8.64 -1.50
N LEU A 10 -2.93 -8.50 -0.42
CA LEU A 10 -3.46 -8.11 0.88
C LEU A 10 -3.91 -6.64 0.92
N LEU A 11 -3.23 -5.75 0.19
CA LEU A 11 -3.66 -4.36 0.04
C LEU A 11 -5.00 -4.29 -0.71
N ASP A 12 -5.13 -5.02 -1.82
CA ASP A 12 -6.38 -5.12 -2.58
C ASP A 12 -7.52 -5.68 -1.73
N TYR A 13 -7.25 -6.63 -0.83
CA TYR A 13 -8.24 -7.13 0.11
C TYR A 13 -8.73 -6.03 1.06
N LEU A 14 -7.79 -5.26 1.65
CA LEU A 14 -8.09 -4.18 2.58
C LEU A 14 -8.86 -3.03 1.91
N GLU A 15 -8.56 -2.74 0.65
CA GLU A 15 -9.22 -1.71 -0.15
C GLU A 15 -10.50 -2.21 -0.85
N SER A 16 -10.91 -3.45 -0.59
CA SER A 16 -12.07 -4.09 -1.24
C SER A 16 -12.00 -4.08 -2.78
N ARG A 17 -10.78 -4.20 -3.33
CA ARG A 17 -10.51 -4.29 -4.77
C ARG A 17 -10.35 -5.73 -5.29
N LEU A 18 -10.30 -6.73 -4.41
CA LEU A 18 -10.24 -8.14 -4.83
C LEU A 18 -11.53 -8.61 -5.52
N PRO A 19 -11.42 -9.44 -6.57
CA PRO A 19 -12.55 -10.19 -7.10
C PRO A 19 -13.24 -11.03 -6.02
N THR A 20 -14.56 -11.15 -6.07
CA THR A 20 -15.38 -11.85 -5.07
C THR A 20 -14.85 -13.25 -4.73
N ALA A 21 -14.54 -14.06 -5.76
CA ALA A 21 -14.04 -15.42 -5.56
C ALA A 21 -12.72 -15.47 -4.78
N GLN A 22 -11.81 -14.51 -5.00
CA GLN A 22 -10.54 -14.45 -4.27
C GLN A 22 -10.73 -13.96 -2.84
N ARG A 23 -11.64 -13.00 -2.65
CA ARG A 23 -12.01 -12.50 -1.33
C ARG A 23 -12.59 -13.62 -0.46
N GLU A 24 -13.51 -14.42 -0.98
CA GLU A 24 -14.11 -15.55 -0.25
C GLU A 24 -13.07 -16.58 0.18
N VAL A 25 -12.14 -16.93 -0.71
CA VAL A 25 -11.03 -17.86 -0.39
C VAL A 25 -10.16 -17.30 0.74
N LEU A 26 -9.78 -16.03 0.67
CA LEU A 26 -9.00 -15.40 1.73
C LEU A 26 -9.77 -15.32 3.05
N GLU A 27 -11.05 -14.95 3.02
CA GLU A 27 -11.89 -14.91 4.21
C GLU A 27 -12.05 -16.29 4.85
N GLN A 28 -12.17 -17.35 4.06
CA GLN A 28 -12.16 -18.72 4.58
C GLN A 28 -10.83 -19.07 5.23
N HIS A 29 -9.70 -18.76 4.57
CA HIS A 29 -8.38 -18.96 5.15
C HIS A 29 -8.18 -18.21 6.48
N LEU A 30 -8.66 -16.96 6.56
CA LEU A 30 -8.57 -16.14 7.76
C LEU A 30 -9.44 -16.69 8.91
N LYS A 31 -10.48 -17.49 8.65
CA LYS A 31 -11.21 -18.20 9.72
C LYS A 31 -10.37 -19.32 10.32
N ASP A 32 -9.65 -20.05 9.47
CA ASP A 32 -8.96 -21.28 9.86
C ASP A 32 -7.50 -21.07 10.31
N CYS A 33 -6.89 -19.93 9.95
CA CYS A 33 -5.46 -19.66 10.20
C CYS A 33 -5.24 -18.46 11.14
N PRO A 34 -4.87 -18.67 12.42
CA PRO A 34 -4.54 -17.58 13.36
C PRO A 34 -3.35 -16.74 12.92
N ASP A 35 -2.27 -17.36 12.43
CA ASP A 35 -1.04 -16.67 12.03
C ASP A 35 -1.31 -15.63 10.92
N CYS A 36 -2.17 -15.98 9.95
CA CYS A 36 -2.54 -15.05 8.89
C CYS A 36 -3.44 -13.92 9.37
N ARG A 37 -4.25 -14.12 10.42
CA ARG A 37 -4.98 -13.01 11.06
C ARG A 37 -4.02 -12.05 11.76
N GLU A 38 -3.01 -12.58 12.46
CA GLU A 38 -1.99 -11.76 13.10
C GLU A 38 -1.15 -10.99 12.08
N TYR A 39 -0.77 -11.64 10.98
CA TYR A 39 -0.05 -10.99 9.89
C TYR A 39 -0.87 -9.85 9.29
N LEU A 40 -2.15 -10.09 8.97
CA LEU A 40 -3.03 -9.06 8.43
C LEU A 40 -3.23 -7.88 9.42
N ALA A 41 -3.32 -8.16 10.72
CA ALA A 41 -3.40 -7.13 11.75
C ALA A 41 -2.12 -6.28 11.83
N SER A 42 -0.95 -6.92 11.77
CA SER A 42 0.35 -6.23 11.71
C SER A 42 0.49 -5.39 10.44
N TYR A 43 0.06 -5.92 9.29
CA TYR A 43 0.08 -5.21 8.03
C TYR A 43 -0.82 -3.97 8.04
N ARG A 44 -2.05 -4.08 8.56
CA ARG A 44 -2.95 -2.93 8.79
C ARG A 44 -2.27 -1.86 9.65
N ARG A 45 -1.62 -2.26 10.75
CA ARG A 45 -0.93 -1.32 11.63
C ARG A 45 0.24 -0.62 10.93
N THR A 46 0.96 -1.34 10.08
CA THR A 46 2.05 -0.77 9.28
C THR A 46 1.53 0.31 8.33
N ILE A 47 0.41 0.07 7.65
CA ILE A 47 -0.25 1.05 6.78
C ILE A 47 -0.67 2.29 7.57
N GLU A 48 -1.32 2.12 8.72
CA GLU A 48 -1.77 3.25 9.55
C GLU A 48 -0.60 4.06 10.12
N LEU A 49 0.49 3.41 10.54
CA LEU A 49 1.71 4.09 10.95
C LEU A 49 2.32 4.88 9.78
N GLY A 50 2.36 4.31 8.58
CA GLY A 50 2.81 5.00 7.38
C GLY A 50 2.01 6.28 7.12
N LYS A 51 0.67 6.18 7.13
CA LYS A 51 -0.24 7.32 6.92
C LYS A 51 -0.07 8.42 7.96
N THR A 52 0.16 8.05 9.22
CA THR A 52 0.27 9.00 10.34
C THR A 52 1.68 9.55 10.56
N SER A 53 2.71 8.87 10.03
CA SER A 53 4.10 9.33 10.09
C SER A 53 4.40 10.48 9.14
N LEU A 54 3.60 10.65 8.09
CA LEU A 54 3.71 11.78 7.18
C LEU A 54 3.03 13.00 7.81
N PRO A 55 3.59 14.21 7.64
CA PRO A 55 2.84 15.43 7.92
C PRO A 55 1.51 15.40 7.14
N ALA A 56 0.49 16.08 7.67
CA ALA A 56 -0.80 16.21 7.00
C ALA A 56 -0.58 16.53 5.51
N SER A 57 -1.40 15.93 4.63
CA SER A 57 -1.27 16.09 3.19
C SER A 57 -1.01 17.57 2.85
N PRO A 58 0.09 17.87 2.14
CA PRO A 58 0.45 19.26 1.86
C PRO A 58 -0.72 19.95 1.17
N SER A 59 -0.99 21.18 1.59
CA SER A 59 -1.93 22.05 0.92
C SER A 59 -1.53 22.25 -0.56
N ILE A 60 -2.50 22.58 -1.41
CA ILE A 60 -2.23 22.88 -2.83
C ILE A 60 -1.17 23.98 -2.97
N GLU A 61 -1.13 24.94 -2.05
CA GLU A 61 -0.13 26.01 -2.08
C GLU A 61 1.28 25.49 -1.76
N GLU A 62 1.43 24.57 -0.80
CA GLU A 62 2.72 23.91 -0.52
C GLU A 62 3.17 23.06 -1.70
N LEU A 63 2.25 22.35 -2.37
CA LEU A 63 2.58 21.56 -3.56
C LEU A 63 3.08 22.44 -4.72
N ARG A 64 2.60 23.69 -4.84
CA ARG A 64 3.06 24.64 -5.88
C ARG A 64 4.47 25.16 -5.63
N THR A 65 5.01 25.02 -4.41
CA THR A 65 6.37 25.42 -4.08
C THR A 65 7.42 24.34 -4.37
N ILE A 66 7.01 23.14 -4.79
CA ILE A 66 7.93 22.05 -5.11
C ILE A 66 8.77 22.45 -6.35
N PRO A 67 10.11 22.47 -6.24
CA PRO A 67 10.97 22.85 -7.35
C PRO A 67 10.84 21.93 -8.58
N GLU A 68 10.80 22.51 -9.79
CA GLU A 68 10.66 21.73 -11.04
C GLU A 68 11.82 20.77 -11.29
N ASP A 69 13.04 21.14 -10.87
CA ASP A 69 14.23 20.30 -11.00
C ASP A 69 14.12 19.03 -10.15
N LEU A 70 13.54 19.13 -8.95
CA LEU A 70 13.23 17.97 -8.12
C LEU A 70 12.21 17.05 -8.80
N ILE A 71 11.14 17.62 -9.37
CA ILE A 71 10.13 16.84 -10.10
C ILE A 71 10.78 16.11 -11.29
N ARG A 72 11.60 16.82 -12.07
CA ARG A 72 12.33 16.23 -13.22
C ARG A 72 13.27 15.11 -12.77
N ALA A 73 14.05 15.32 -11.71
CA ALA A 73 14.96 14.32 -11.18
C ALA A 73 14.24 13.03 -10.75
N ILE A 74 13.08 13.15 -10.08
CA ILE A 74 12.26 11.98 -9.70
C ILE A 74 11.73 11.25 -10.94
N LEU A 75 11.22 11.99 -11.94
CA LEU A 75 10.70 11.39 -13.17
C LEU A 75 11.79 10.68 -13.99
N ASP A 76 12.98 11.27 -14.09
CA ASP A 76 14.11 10.67 -14.79
C ASP A 76 14.61 9.42 -14.06
N ALA A 77 14.70 9.46 -12.73
CA ALA A 77 15.05 8.29 -11.93
C ALA A 77 14.07 7.13 -12.13
N ARG A 78 12.75 7.40 -12.20
CA ARG A 78 11.74 6.37 -12.45
C ARG A 78 11.87 5.74 -13.83
N ARG A 79 12.16 6.51 -14.88
CA ARG A 79 12.36 5.97 -16.25
C ARG A 79 13.59 5.08 -16.37
N ASN A 80 14.58 5.26 -15.49
CA ASN A 80 15.81 4.47 -15.49
C ASN A 80 15.71 3.20 -14.60
N LEU A 81 14.58 2.99 -13.92
CA LEU A 81 14.31 1.81 -13.10
C LEU A 81 13.42 0.77 -13.81
N ASP A 82 12.84 1.13 -14.96
CA ASP A 82 12.15 0.24 -15.90
C ASP A 82 13.16 -0.37 -16.90
#